data_AF-A0A2E5GPB3-F1
#
_entry.id   AF-A0A2E5GPB3-F1
#
_cell.length_a   1.000
_cell.length_b   1.000
_cell.length_c   1.000
_cell.angle_alpha   90.00
_cell.angle_beta   90.00
_cell.angle_gamma   90.00
#
_symmetry.space_group_name_H-M   'P 1'
#
loop_
_entity.id
_entity.type
_entity.pdbx_description
1 polymer ?
#
loop_
_entity_poly.entity_id
_entity_poly.type
_entity_poly.pdbx_seq_one_letter_code
_entity_poly.pdbx_strand_id
1 'polypeptide(L)' 'MIAEEVAQTVWPLLASGEIKPEVYRVYPLEEAAQAHQLMENSDHIGKIILESQH' A
#
# COMPACT_ATOMS: atom_id res chain seq x y z
N MET A 1 -13.02 -12.39 -13.53
CA MET A 1 -11.70 -12.36 -12.86
C MET A 1 -11.20 -10.93 -12.92
N ILE A 2 -11.44 -10.12 -11.90
CA ILE A 2 -11.04 -8.69 -11.90
C ILE A 2 -9.55 -8.54 -11.57
N ALA A 3 -9.00 -9.45 -10.76
CA ALA A 3 -7.59 -9.42 -10.36
C ALA A 3 -6.62 -9.59 -11.54
N GLU A 4 -6.95 -10.42 -12.54
CA GLU A 4 -6.09 -10.64 -13.71
C GLU A 4 -6.06 -9.44 -14.65
N GLU A 5 -7.20 -8.79 -14.87
CA GLU A 5 -7.29 -7.61 -15.74
C GLU A 5 -6.57 -6.40 -15.13
N VAL A 6 -6.70 -6.23 -13.80
CA VAL A 6 -5.92 -5.24 -13.04
C VAL A 6 -4.43 -5.55 -13.09
N ALA A 7 -4.02 -6.82 -13.00
CA ALA A 7 -2.61 -7.18 -13.12
C ALA A 7 -2.04 -6.85 -14.51
N GLN A 8 -2.77 -7.15 -15.59
CA GLN A 8 -2.29 -6.90 -16.96
C GLN A 8 -2.15 -5.40 -17.29
N THR A 9 -2.98 -4.55 -16.69
CA THR A 9 -3.02 -3.12 -17.00
C THR A 9 -2.23 -2.27 -16.03
N VAL A 10 -2.31 -2.56 -14.72
CA VAL A 10 -1.72 -1.70 -13.67
C VAL A 10 -0.28 -2.09 -13.36
N TRP A 11 0.11 -3.37 -13.43
CA TRP A 11 1.47 -3.79 -13.06
C TRP A 11 2.54 -3.21 -14.00
N PRO A 12 2.34 -3.17 -15.34
CA PRO A 12 3.31 -2.53 -16.24
C PRO A 12 3.50 -1.03 -15.93
N LEU A 13 2.42 -0.33 -15.55
CA LEU A 13 2.45 1.10 -15.22
C LEU A 13 3.12 1.38 -13.88
N LEU A 14 2.97 0.46 -12.91
CA LEU A 14 3.74 0.49 -11.66
C LEU A 14 5.23 0.20 -11.91
N ALA A 15 5.53 -0.80 -12.74
CA ALA A 15 6.90 -1.21 -13.07
C ALA A 15 7.66 -0.14 -13.89
N SER A 16 6.97 0.59 -14.76
CA SER A 16 7.55 1.73 -15.50
C SER A 16 7.74 2.98 -14.64
N GLY A 17 7.16 3.02 -13.44
CA GLY A 17 7.16 4.19 -12.55
C GLY A 17 6.22 5.30 -12.98
N GLU A 18 5.34 5.06 -13.96
CA GLU A 18 4.32 5.99 -14.43
C GLU A 18 3.19 6.17 -13.42
N ILE A 19 2.87 5.10 -12.67
CA ILE A 19 2.01 5.16 -11.49
C ILE A 19 2.87 5.03 -10.24
N LYS A 20 2.81 6.03 -9.36
CA LYS A 20 3.44 5.99 -8.03
C LYS A 20 2.34 6.00 -6.98
N PRO A 21 2.20 4.93 -6.17
CA PRO A 21 1.29 4.97 -5.05
C PRO A 21 1.77 6.00 -4.03
N GLU A 22 0.90 6.91 -3.63
CA GLU A 22 1.13 7.79 -2.48
C GLU A 22 1.14 6.91 -1.20
N VAL A 23 2.34 6.70 -0.66
CA VAL A 23 2.53 5.95 0.59
C VAL A 23 2.47 6.95 1.73
N TYR A 24 1.47 6.78 2.59
CA TYR A 24 1.27 7.65 3.74
C TYR A 24 2.28 7.31 4.86
N ARG A 25 2.44 6.01 5.17
CA ARG A 25 3.41 5.54 6.16
C ARG A 25 3.73 4.06 5.98
N VAL A 26 4.95 3.67 6.32
CA VAL A 26 5.39 2.27 6.41
C VAL A 26 5.58 1.92 7.89
N TYR A 27 5.05 0.78 8.32
CA TYR A 27 5.25 0.23 9.66
C TYR A 27 5.93 -1.13 9.57
N PRO A 28 6.79 -1.50 10.53
CA PRO A 28 7.18 -2.89 10.72
C PRO A 28 5.94 -3.77 10.91
N LEU A 29 5.95 -5.00 10.40
CA LEU A 29 4.84 -5.95 10.57
C LEU A 29 4.47 -6.17 12.05
N GLU A 30 5.47 -6.13 12.93
CA GLU A 30 5.32 -6.22 14.39
C GLU A 30 4.46 -5.08 14.98
N GLU A 31 4.40 -3.94 14.28
CA GLU A 31 3.65 -2.74 14.67
C GLU A 31 2.30 -2.62 13.97
N ALA A 32 1.76 -3.72 13.41
CA ALA A 32 0.48 -3.73 12.72
C ALA A 32 -0.67 -3.08 13.53
N ALA A 33 -0.66 -3.22 14.86
CA ALA A 33 -1.65 -2.57 15.73
C ALA A 33 -1.60 -1.03 15.64
N GLN A 34 -0.41 -0.43 15.52
CA GLN A 34 -0.25 1.01 15.34
C GLN A 34 -0.71 1.46 13.95
N ALA A 35 -0.43 0.66 12.92
CA ALA A 35 -0.96 0.88 11.57
C ALA A 35 -2.50 0.86 11.56
N HIS A 36 -3.12 -0.06 12.31
CA HIS A 36 -4.59 -0.13 12.47
C HIS A 36 -5.16 1.10 13.19
N GLN A 37 -4.54 1.54 14.29
CA GLN A 37 -4.97 2.75 14.99
C GLN A 37 -4.88 4.00 14.10
N LEU A 38 -3.82 4.10 13.28
CA LEU A 38 -3.69 5.17 12.30
C LEU A 38 -4.79 5.11 11.23
N MET A 39 -5.15 3.91 10.78
CA MET A 39 -6.24 3.67 9.82
C MET A 39 -7.60 4.10 10.38
N GLU A 40 -7.85 3.92 11.67
CA GLU A 40 -9.13 4.28 12.28
C GLU A 40 -9.34 5.79 12.38
N ASN A 41 -8.25 6.57 12.43
CA ASN A 41 -8.32 8.02 12.62
C ASN A 41 -8.78 8.82 11.38
N SER A 42 -9.09 8.18 10.25
CA SER A 42 -9.70 8.78 9.02
C SER A 42 -9.02 10.02 8.39
N ASP A 43 -7.97 10.58 9.00
CA ASP A 43 -7.21 11.76 8.54
C ASP A 43 -6.01 11.40 7.62
N HIS A 44 -5.87 10.13 7.23
CA HIS A 44 -4.78 9.68 6.37
C HIS A 44 -5.26 9.48 4.93
N ILE A 45 -4.65 10.20 3.99
CA ILE A 45 -4.81 9.98 2.54
C ILE A 45 -3.59 9.20 2.05
N GLY A 46 -3.82 8.03 1.46
CA GLY A 46 -2.77 7.21 0.87
C GLY A 46 -2.69 5.80 1.45
N LYS A 47 -1.68 5.04 1.04
CA LYS A 47 -1.50 3.63 1.45
C LYS A 47 -0.68 3.53 2.73
N ILE A 48 -1.13 2.72 3.68
CA ILE A 48 -0.33 2.26 4.82
C ILE A 48 0.28 0.90 4.44
N ILE A 49 1.60 0.79 4.53
CA ILE A 49 2.34 -0.43 4.17
C ILE A 49 2.87 -1.09 5.43
N LEU A 50 2.71 -2.42 5.52
CA LEU A 50 3.38 -3.23 6.52
C LEU A 50 4.57 -3.92 5.87
N GLU A 51 5.76 -3.69 6.42
CA GLU A 51 7.00 -4.30 5.93
C GLU A 51 7.37 -5.47 6.84
N SER A 52 7.40 -6.68 6.27
CA SER A 52 8.00 -7.84 6.92
C SER A 52 9.51 -7.74 6.76
N GLN A 53 10.26 -7.66 7.87
CA GLN A 53 11.72 -7.72 7.81
C GLN A 53 12.16 -9.03 7.15
N HIS A 54 12.83 -8.94 6.01
CA HIS A 54 13.67 -9.97 5.40
C HIS A 54 14.93 -9.31 4.88
#